data_AF-A0A562QQN8-F1
#
_entry.id   AF-A0A562QQN8-F1
#
_cell.length_a   1.000
_cell.length_b   1.000
_cell.length_c   1.000
_cell.angle_alpha   90.00
_cell.angle_beta   90.00
_cell.angle_gamma   90.00
#
_symmetry.space_group_name_H-M   'P 1'
#
loop_
_entity.id
_entity.type
_entity.pdbx_description
1 polymer ?
#
loop_
_entity_poly.entity_id
_entity_poly.type
_entity_poly.pdbx_seq_one_letter_code
_entity_poly.pdbx_strand_id
1 'polypeptide(L)' 'MKTKQPVQVLWGSKGTVGQLYDVLKLWRKRAENVIGQAFTCGHFLPEEAPEETYQALIQFLDK' A
#
# COMPACT_ATOMS: atom_id res chain seq x y z
N MET A 1 9.63 16.06 9.59
CA MET A 1 8.18 16.23 9.85
C MET A 1 7.45 15.04 9.25
N LYS A 2 6.49 14.43 9.97
CA LYS A 2 5.62 13.35 9.44
C LYS A 2 4.27 13.92 9.04
N THR A 3 3.60 13.32 8.06
CA THR A 3 2.19 13.66 7.78
C THR A 3 1.27 13.06 8.85
N LYS A 4 0.23 13.81 9.21
CA LYS A 4 -0.80 13.42 10.18
C LYS A 4 -2.03 12.78 9.54
N GLN A 5 -2.24 13.01 8.24
CA GLN A 5 -3.34 12.42 7.49
C GLN A 5 -3.18 10.89 7.44
N PRO A 6 -4.27 10.10 7.46
CA PRO A 6 -4.22 8.68 7.17
C PRO A 6 -3.58 8.41 5.80
N VAL A 7 -2.73 7.39 5.72
CA VAL A 7 -2.07 6.96 4.49
C VAL A 7 -2.30 5.46 4.31
N GLN A 8 -2.87 5.08 3.16
CA GLN A 8 -2.91 3.70 2.70
C GLN A 8 -1.74 3.44 1.74
N VAL A 9 -1.02 2.34 1.97
CA VAL A 9 0.08 1.90 1.11
C VAL A 9 -0.22 0.52 0.57
N LEU A 10 -0.37 0.41 -0.75
CA LEU A 10 -0.58 -0.85 -1.45
C LEU A 10 0.65 -1.13 -2.32
N TRP A 11 1.11 -2.38 -2.35
CA TRP A 11 2.23 -2.79 -3.21
C TRP A 11 2.09 -4.24 -3.66
N GLY A 12 2.73 -4.61 -4.76
CA GLY A 12 2.81 -5.99 -5.20
C GLY A 12 3.96 -6.73 -4.52
N SER A 13 3.68 -7.90 -3.96
CA SER A 13 4.67 -8.75 -3.31
C SER A 13 5.69 -9.32 -4.30
N LYS A 14 5.34 -9.47 -5.58
CA LYS A 14 6.25 -9.97 -6.63
C LYS A 14 7.10 -8.87 -7.28
N GLY A 15 6.78 -7.60 -7.00
CA GLY A 15 7.53 -6.45 -7.52
C GLY A 15 8.78 -6.13 -6.69
N THR A 16 9.70 -5.36 -7.27
CA THR A 16 10.96 -4.94 -6.63
C THR A 16 10.75 -4.32 -5.25
N VAL A 17 9.69 -3.52 -5.09
CA VAL A 17 9.38 -2.86 -3.82
C VAL A 17 9.03 -3.89 -2.73
N GLY A 18 8.19 -4.88 -3.03
CA GLY A 18 7.79 -5.92 -2.09
C GLY A 18 8.90 -6.93 -1.78
N GLN A 19 9.83 -7.15 -2.71
CA GLN A 19 10.95 -8.08 -2.53
C GLN A 19 12.13 -7.47 -1.75
N LEU A 20 12.41 -6.19 -1.93
CA LEU A 20 13.63 -5.57 -1.39
C LEU A 20 13.43 -4.76 -0.12
N TYR A 21 12.19 -4.41 0.24
CA TYR A 21 11.94 -3.46 1.33
C TYR A 21 10.85 -3.93 2.28
N ASP A 22 11.05 -3.60 3.56
CA ASP A 22 9.95 -3.50 4.52
C ASP A 22 9.19 -2.19 4.27
N VAL A 23 8.20 -2.28 3.37
CA VAL A 23 7.45 -1.13 2.85
C VAL A 23 6.80 -0.34 4.00
N LEU A 24 6.11 -1.02 4.92
CA LEU A 24 5.42 -0.35 6.02
C LEU A 24 6.40 0.31 7.00
N LYS A 25 7.55 -0.32 7.30
CA LYS A 25 8.58 0.29 8.14
C LYS A 25 9.13 1.57 7.53
N LEU A 26 9.29 1.63 6.21
CA LEU A 26 9.73 2.84 5.52
C LEU A 26 8.67 3.95 5.58
N TRP A 27 7.40 3.63 5.31
CA TRP A 27 6.32 4.61 5.34
C TRP A 27 6.03 5.16 6.74
N ARG A 28 6.16 4.34 7.78
CA ARG A 28 6.03 4.79 9.19
C ARG A 28 7.10 5.79 9.61
N LYS A 29 8.20 5.95 8.85
CA LYS A 29 9.17 7.03 9.07
C LYS A 29 8.64 8.40 8.57
N ARG A 30 7.64 8.41 7.69
CA ARG A 30 7.14 9.60 6.98
C ARG A 30 5.69 9.98 7.33
N ALA A 31 4.91 9.05 7.88
CA ALA A 31 3.52 9.28 8.28
C ALA A 31 3.23 8.70 9.68
N GLU A 32 2.30 9.32 10.40
CA GLU A 32 1.86 8.87 11.73
C GLU A 32 0.86 7.71 11.62
N ASN A 33 -0.09 7.80 10.68
CA ASN A 33 -1.19 6.86 10.53
C ASN A 33 -1.04 6.08 9.21
N VAL A 34 -0.35 4.93 9.25
CA VAL A 34 -0.09 4.10 8.07
C VAL A 34 -0.79 2.76 8.19
N ILE A 35 -1.66 2.49 7.22
CA ILE A 35 -2.18 1.15 6.93
C ILE A 35 -1.63 0.70 5.58
N GLY A 36 -1.56 -0.60 5.35
CA GLY A 36 -1.17 -1.10 4.05
C GLY A 36 -1.07 -2.60 3.99
N GLN A 37 -1.01 -3.11 2.76
CA GLN A 37 -0.98 -4.53 2.48
C GLN A 37 -0.32 -4.81 1.13
N ALA A 38 0.23 -6.02 1.02
CA ALA A 38 0.78 -6.52 -0.22
C ALA A 38 -0.27 -7.33 -0.98
N PHE A 39 -0.27 -7.24 -2.31
CA PHE A 39 -1.03 -8.13 -3.19
C PHE A 39 -0.11 -9.11 -3.90
N THR A 40 -0.62 -10.28 -4.30
CA THR A 40 0.15 -11.34 -4.98
C THR A 40 0.36 -11.02 -6.47
N CYS A 41 0.81 -9.80 -6.77
CA CYS A 41 1.04 -9.25 -8.11
C CYS A 41 2.40 -8.54 -8.22
N GLY A 42 2.73 -8.10 -9.43
CA GLY A 42 3.86 -7.25 -9.75
C GLY A 42 3.60 -5.77 -9.46
N HIS A 43 4.15 -4.88 -10.28
CA HIS A 43 4.14 -3.44 -10.01
C HIS A 43 2.78 -2.79 -10.29
N PHE A 44 2.00 -3.33 -11.24
CA PHE A 44 0.82 -2.66 -11.78
C PHE A 44 -0.45 -3.16 -11.10
N LEU A 45 -0.62 -2.82 -9.82
CA LEU A 45 -1.73 -3.30 -8.98
C LEU A 45 -3.12 -3.17 -9.63
N PRO A 46 -3.52 -2.02 -10.21
CA PRO A 46 -4.84 -1.90 -10.83
C PRO A 46 -5.05 -2.81 -12.04
N GLU A 47 -3.98 -3.25 -12.71
CA GLU A 47 -4.04 -4.11 -13.90
C GLU A 47 -3.93 -5.58 -13.51
N GLU A 48 -3.07 -5.91 -12.54
CA GLU A 48 -2.74 -7.28 -12.14
C GLU A 48 -3.61 -7.82 -11.00
N ALA A 49 -4.17 -6.94 -10.16
CA ALA A 49 -5.05 -7.25 -9.03
C ALA A 49 -6.17 -6.18 -8.92
N PRO A 50 -7.01 -6.03 -9.96
CA PRO A 50 -7.98 -4.94 -10.05
C PRO A 50 -9.00 -4.94 -8.92
N GLU A 51 -9.55 -6.11 -8.57
CA GLU A 51 -10.59 -6.23 -7.55
C GLU A 51 -10.02 -5.94 -6.15
N GLU A 52 -8.88 -6.52 -5.80
CA GLU A 52 -8.22 -6.26 -4.52
C GLU A 52 -7.82 -4.80 -4.38
N THR A 53 -7.35 -4.18 -5.46
CA THR A 53 -7.01 -2.76 -5.50
C THR A 53 -8.24 -1.90 -5.29
N TYR A 54 -9.32 -2.17 -6.02
CA TYR A 54 -10.59 -1.45 -5.89
C TYR A 54 -11.14 -1.54 -4.46
N GLN A 55 -11.26 -2.75 -3.92
CA GLN A 55 -11.80 -2.99 -2.58
C GLN A 55 -10.97 -2.28 -1.51
N ALA A 56 -9.64 -2.34 -1.60
CA ALA A 56 -8.76 -1.68 -0.64
C ALA A 56 -8.93 -0.14 -0.68
N LEU A 57 -9.03 0.45 -1.87
CA LEU A 57 -9.24 1.89 -2.01
C LEU A 57 -10.59 2.33 -1.44
N ILE A 58 -11.68 1.64 -1.79
CA ILE A 58 -13.02 1.97 -1.29
C ILE A 58 -13.10 1.83 0.23
N GLN A 59 -12.58 0.74 0.81
CA GLN A 59 -12.57 0.55 2.27
C GLN A 59 -11.76 1.61 3.03
N PHE A 60 -10.83 2.28 2.36
CA PHE A 60 -10.05 3.36 2.96
C PHE A 60 -10.71 4.73 2.79
N LEU A 61 -11.32 5.00 1.64
CA LEU A 61 -11.91 6.30 1.32
C LEU A 61 -13.32 6.48 1.89
N ASP A 62 -14.07 5.39 2.08
CA ASP A 62 -15.41 5.42 2.66
C ASP A 62 -15.41 5.39 4.22
N LYS A 63 -14.25 5.63 4.83
CA LYS A 63 -14.07 5.78 6.29
C LYS A 63 -13.81 7.23 6.67
#